data_AF-A0A917GHM4-F1
#
_entry.id   AF-A0A917GHM4-F1
#
_cell.length_a   1.000
_cell.length_b   1.000
_cell.length_c   1.000
_cell.angle_alpha   90.00
_cell.angle_beta   90.00
_cell.angle_gamma   90.00
#
_symmetry.space_group_name_H-M   'P 1'
#
loop_
_entity.id
_entity.type
_entity.pdbx_description
1 polymer ?
#
loop_
_entity_poly.entity_id
_entity_poly.type
_entity_poly.pdbx_seq_one_letter_code
_entity_poly.pdbx_strand_id
1 'polypeptide(L)'
;MISHSLTIGEIIDKLKTQIFDFENPTDIQNDYLERENGIKRTIDNCMMQMKEFAIRPGLDKLTKRQELKTEKCIENLSRYVKQLMEELDEDKIKIYCENLKSEKEKPFSISLNRPFEPDLTFMLSNSFHIAIRTEILWSRRVTVLQAIQMSKGELNLDDLGKHLPDLLEKIKTKIIPNLKHHEFYLSFTDSINEAIKCYDKKLFRGCNLILMTTIEGMVRQLANFLSIPHELGENFSEDKYMSLNRLLRDVTWKKDITIDETKLSLMLGKDKTLKEYRSEFGIDRENVLIDLDTRLDFLKGRFKDDRDLILHGSYQEYNKKWNLYLNFSALEETYEVCAYYLNKYSS
;
A
#
# COMPACT_ATOMS: atom_id res chain seq x y z
N MET A 1 -5.25 -3.44 22.33
CA MET A 1 -6.23 -2.63 23.10
C MET A 1 -6.99 -1.78 22.10
N ILE A 2 -8.30 -2.02 21.92
CA ILE A 2 -9.16 -1.10 21.16
C ILE A 2 -9.22 0.19 22.00
N SER A 3 -8.90 1.33 21.40
CA SER A 3 -8.89 2.64 22.08
C SER A 3 -10.23 2.91 22.77
N HIS A 4 -10.26 3.79 23.77
CA HIS A 4 -11.52 4.22 24.41
C HIS A 4 -12.53 4.77 23.37
N SER A 5 -13.41 3.92 22.80
CA SER A 5 -14.70 4.26 22.16
C SER A 5 -15.22 3.13 21.27
N LEU A 6 -16.51 2.78 21.44
CA LEU A 6 -17.35 1.80 20.72
C LEU A 6 -17.08 0.31 20.97
N THR A 7 -18.05 -0.35 21.60
CA THR A 7 -18.14 -1.80 21.78
C THR A 7 -18.80 -2.47 20.58
N ILE A 8 -18.55 -3.77 20.40
CA ILE A 8 -19.23 -4.57 19.36
C ILE A 8 -20.76 -4.53 19.53
N GLY A 9 -21.25 -4.50 20.77
CA GLY A 9 -22.69 -4.37 21.07
C GLY A 9 -23.27 -3.08 20.53
N GLU A 10 -22.64 -1.94 20.83
CA GLU A 10 -23.07 -0.63 20.33
C GLU A 10 -23.08 -0.55 18.80
N ILE A 11 -22.11 -1.19 18.14
CA ILE A 11 -22.07 -1.28 16.67
C ILE A 11 -23.27 -2.09 16.15
N ILE A 12 -23.49 -3.29 16.70
CA ILE A 12 -24.59 -4.17 16.28
C ILE A 12 -25.95 -3.50 16.48
N ASP A 13 -26.15 -2.84 17.61
CA ASP A 13 -27.41 -2.17 17.93
C ASP A 13 -27.69 -1.05 16.93
N LYS A 14 -26.69 -0.23 16.61
CA LYS A 14 -26.84 0.84 15.63
C LYS A 14 -27.09 0.34 14.20
N LEU A 15 -26.47 -0.78 13.81
CA LEU A 15 -26.71 -1.41 12.50
C LEU A 15 -28.15 -1.94 12.38
N LYS A 16 -28.73 -2.44 13.47
CA LYS A 16 -30.12 -2.93 13.52
C LYS A 16 -31.15 -1.81 13.56
N THR A 17 -30.83 -0.67 14.16
CA THR A 17 -31.75 0.48 14.22
C THR A 17 -32.00 1.01 12.81
N GLN A 18 -33.25 0.95 12.36
CA GLN A 18 -33.68 1.58 11.12
C GLN A 18 -33.96 3.07 11.38
N ILE A 19 -33.26 3.95 10.67
CA ILE A 19 -33.42 5.41 10.81
C ILE A 19 -34.53 5.89 9.89
N PHE A 20 -34.54 5.41 8.65
CA PHE A 20 -35.54 5.76 7.65
C PHE A 20 -36.38 4.53 7.26
N ASP A 21 -37.69 4.71 7.24
CA ASP A 21 -38.64 3.71 6.77
C ASP A 21 -39.76 4.40 5.98
N PHE A 22 -39.87 4.09 4.70
CA PHE A 22 -40.80 4.74 3.77
C PHE A 22 -41.43 3.67 2.88
N GLU A 23 -42.77 3.58 2.86
CA GLU A 23 -43.48 2.65 1.98
C GLU A 23 -43.40 3.06 0.50
N ASN A 24 -43.43 4.37 0.20
CA ASN A 24 -43.35 4.93 -1.15
C ASN A 24 -42.44 6.18 -1.14
N PRO A 25 -41.11 5.99 -1.14
CA PRO A 25 -40.15 7.08 -1.01
C PRO A 25 -40.11 7.99 -2.24
N THR A 26 -40.06 9.30 -1.99
CA THR A 26 -39.65 10.32 -2.98
C THR A 26 -38.16 10.18 -3.32
N ASP A 27 -37.70 10.86 -4.38
CA ASP A 27 -36.29 10.82 -4.80
C ASP A 27 -35.31 11.19 -3.67
N ILE A 28 -35.61 12.21 -2.88
CA ILE A 28 -34.74 12.61 -1.75
C ILE A 28 -34.77 11.59 -0.61
N GLN A 29 -35.91 10.92 -0.39
CA GLN A 29 -36.03 9.85 0.59
C GLN A 29 -35.29 8.58 0.14
N ASN A 30 -35.25 8.31 -1.16
CA ASN A 30 -34.38 7.27 -1.73
C ASN A 30 -32.90 7.60 -1.49
N ASP A 31 -32.48 8.86 -1.64
CA ASP A 31 -31.12 9.29 -1.31
C ASP A 31 -30.80 9.07 0.19
N TYR A 32 -31.75 9.32 1.10
CA TYR A 32 -31.57 9.03 2.53
C TYR A 32 -31.38 7.53 2.82
N LEU A 33 -32.23 6.68 2.22
CA LEU A 33 -32.15 5.22 2.34
C LEU A 33 -30.85 4.68 1.75
N GLU A 34 -30.43 5.17 0.58
CA GLU A 34 -29.17 4.77 -0.05
C GLU A 34 -27.98 5.12 0.85
N ARG A 35 -27.97 6.33 1.44
CA ARG A 35 -26.91 6.75 2.35
C ARG A 35 -26.87 5.89 3.61
N GLU A 36 -28.00 5.68 4.27
CA GLU A 36 -28.09 4.83 5.47
C GLU A 36 -27.55 3.42 5.17
N ASN A 37 -28.06 2.78 4.12
CA ASN A 37 -27.68 1.43 3.72
C ASN A 37 -26.19 1.35 3.30
N GLY A 38 -25.70 2.36 2.60
CA GLY A 38 -24.30 2.47 2.20
C GLY A 38 -23.35 2.53 3.39
N ILE A 39 -23.67 3.35 4.39
CA ILE A 39 -22.90 3.46 5.63
C ILE A 39 -22.91 2.13 6.38
N LYS A 40 -24.09 1.54 6.63
CA LYS A 40 -24.23 0.26 7.34
C LYS A 40 -23.45 -0.88 6.68
N ARG A 41 -23.60 -1.04 5.35
CA ARG A 41 -22.86 -2.04 4.58
C ARG A 41 -21.34 -1.83 4.66
N THR A 42 -20.88 -0.59 4.73
CA THR A 42 -19.45 -0.28 4.84
C THR A 42 -18.90 -0.63 6.21
N ILE A 43 -19.66 -0.38 7.28
CA ILE A 43 -19.32 -0.82 8.63
C ILE A 43 -19.20 -2.35 8.68
N ASP A 44 -20.17 -3.09 8.14
CA ASP A 44 -20.14 -4.55 8.09
C ASP A 44 -18.90 -5.09 7.37
N ASN A 45 -18.55 -4.49 6.22
CA ASN A 45 -17.35 -4.87 5.49
C ASN A 45 -16.07 -4.64 6.31
N CYS A 46 -15.97 -3.52 7.03
CA CYS A 46 -14.82 -3.23 7.90
C CYS A 46 -14.72 -4.24 9.05
N MET A 47 -15.86 -4.56 9.69
CA MET A 47 -15.93 -5.59 10.73
C MET A 47 -15.50 -6.96 10.22
N MET A 48 -15.91 -7.32 9.00
CA MET A 48 -15.47 -8.55 8.35
C MET A 48 -13.96 -8.55 8.13
N GLN A 49 -13.37 -7.49 7.58
CA GLN A 49 -11.90 -7.40 7.41
C GLN A 49 -11.15 -7.53 8.73
N MET A 50 -11.60 -6.85 9.79
CA MET A 50 -11.02 -6.98 11.14
C MET A 50 -11.09 -8.42 11.66
N LYS A 51 -12.24 -9.09 11.46
CA LYS A 51 -12.41 -10.50 11.80
C LYS A 51 -11.45 -11.40 11.03
N GLU A 52 -11.19 -11.11 9.76
CA GLU A 52 -10.26 -11.91 8.99
C GLU A 52 -8.85 -11.86 9.61
N PHE A 53 -8.35 -10.72 10.08
CA PHE A 53 -7.05 -10.66 10.78
C PHE A 53 -6.97 -11.61 11.99
N ALA A 54 -8.09 -11.89 12.66
CA ALA A 54 -8.13 -12.78 13.83
C ALA A 54 -8.25 -14.27 13.49
N ILE A 55 -8.82 -14.63 12.34
CA ILE A 55 -9.22 -16.02 12.02
C ILE A 55 -8.31 -16.68 10.96
N ARG A 56 -7.32 -15.95 10.43
CA ARG A 56 -6.82 -16.28 9.11
C ARG A 56 -5.97 -17.56 8.99
N PRO A 57 -6.23 -18.38 7.95
CA PRO A 57 -5.43 -19.54 7.58
C PRO A 57 -4.18 -19.15 6.75
N GLY A 58 -3.08 -19.88 6.94
CA GLY A 58 -1.89 -19.85 6.08
C GLY A 58 -0.65 -19.11 6.62
N LEU A 59 -0.76 -18.46 7.78
CA LEU A 59 0.39 -17.89 8.50
C LEU A 59 0.37 -18.42 9.95
N ASP A 60 1.00 -19.58 10.17
CA ASP A 60 1.04 -20.20 11.51
C ASP A 60 1.77 -19.33 12.54
N LYS A 61 2.62 -18.39 12.08
CA LYS A 61 3.24 -17.31 12.86
C LYS A 61 3.40 -16.05 12.01
N LEU A 62 3.00 -14.90 12.55
CA LEU A 62 3.30 -13.59 11.98
C LEU A 62 4.72 -13.14 12.37
N THR A 63 5.39 -12.37 11.52
CA THR A 63 6.61 -11.66 11.90
C THR A 63 6.25 -10.47 12.79
N LYS A 64 7.21 -9.96 13.58
CA LYS A 64 6.99 -8.78 14.43
C LYS A 64 6.47 -7.56 13.63
N ARG A 65 6.91 -7.39 12.37
CA ARG A 65 6.40 -6.33 11.48
C ARG A 65 4.94 -6.59 11.09
N GLN A 66 4.60 -7.84 10.74
CA GLN A 66 3.23 -8.21 10.41
C GLN A 66 2.27 -8.08 11.60
N GLU A 67 2.72 -8.38 12.82
CA GLU A 67 1.97 -8.15 14.05
C GLU A 67 1.66 -6.66 14.23
N LEU A 68 2.69 -5.81 14.24
CA LEU A 68 2.53 -4.35 14.36
C LEU A 68 1.63 -3.77 13.25
N LYS A 69 1.78 -4.26 12.01
CA LYS A 69 0.97 -3.82 10.88
C LYS A 69 -0.50 -4.27 11.02
N THR A 70 -0.73 -5.48 11.54
CA THR A 70 -2.07 -5.99 11.85
C THR A 70 -2.76 -5.12 12.90
N GLU A 71 -2.06 -4.81 14.00
CA GLU A 71 -2.57 -3.92 15.05
C GLU A 71 -2.97 -2.56 14.48
N LYS A 72 -2.10 -1.94 13.67
CA LYS A 72 -2.38 -0.66 13.03
C LYS A 72 -3.57 -0.72 12.07
N CYS A 73 -3.68 -1.77 11.24
CA CYS A 73 -4.81 -1.95 10.34
C CYS A 73 -6.14 -2.10 11.10
N ILE A 74 -6.16 -2.86 12.19
CA ILE A 74 -7.34 -3.01 13.06
C ILE A 74 -7.70 -1.67 13.71
N GLU A 75 -6.72 -0.91 14.20
CA GLU A 75 -6.95 0.41 14.79
C GLU A 75 -7.57 1.37 13.76
N ASN A 76 -7.00 1.43 12.55
CA ASN A 76 -7.50 2.26 11.47
C ASN A 76 -8.96 1.91 11.13
N LEU A 77 -9.25 0.62 10.90
CA LEU A 77 -10.60 0.15 10.59
C LEU A 77 -11.59 0.48 11.73
N SER A 78 -11.18 0.32 12.98
CA SER A 78 -12.00 0.66 14.15
C SER A 78 -12.34 2.15 14.20
N ARG A 79 -11.35 3.01 13.94
CA ARG A 79 -11.55 4.47 13.88
C ARG A 79 -12.49 4.88 12.74
N TYR A 80 -12.37 4.22 11.59
CA TYR A 80 -13.24 4.44 10.44
C TYR A 80 -14.69 4.03 10.73
N VAL A 81 -14.89 2.87 11.37
CA VAL A 81 -16.20 2.41 11.84
C VAL A 81 -16.83 3.43 12.79
N LYS A 82 -16.06 3.95 13.76
CA LYS A 82 -16.54 5.00 14.67
C LYS A 82 -17.06 6.24 13.94
N GLN A 83 -16.33 6.70 12.92
CA GLN A 83 -16.76 7.86 12.13
C GLN A 83 -18.03 7.58 11.33
N LEU A 84 -18.13 6.40 10.72
CA LEU A 84 -19.34 5.97 10.03
C LEU A 84 -20.55 5.87 10.97
N MET A 85 -20.33 5.38 12.20
CA MET A 85 -21.36 5.32 13.24
C MET A 85 -21.85 6.70 13.67
N GLU A 86 -20.95 7.69 13.75
CA GLU A 86 -21.31 9.08 14.01
C GLU A 86 -22.12 9.71 12.86
N GLU A 87 -22.00 9.19 11.64
CA GLU A 87 -22.77 9.62 10.46
C GLU A 87 -24.14 8.93 10.35
N LEU A 88 -24.38 7.83 11.08
CA LEU A 88 -25.69 7.18 11.21
C LEU A 88 -26.58 7.97 12.18
N ASP A 89 -26.94 9.16 11.76
CA ASP A 89 -27.79 10.10 12.48
C ASP A 89 -28.77 10.73 11.50
N GLU A 90 -30.03 10.83 11.91
CA GLU A 90 -31.14 11.25 11.03
C GLU A 90 -30.88 12.65 10.46
N ASP A 91 -30.51 13.61 11.32
CA ASP A 91 -30.28 15.00 10.91
C ASP A 91 -29.07 15.11 10.00
N LYS A 92 -27.97 14.40 10.32
CA LYS A 92 -26.77 14.40 9.46
C LYS A 92 -27.02 13.82 8.08
N ILE A 93 -27.80 12.75 7.98
CA ILE A 93 -28.16 12.14 6.69
C ILE A 93 -29.02 13.11 5.87
N LYS A 94 -30.05 13.71 6.49
CA LYS A 94 -30.91 14.69 5.82
C LYS A 94 -30.11 15.87 5.30
N ILE A 95 -29.32 16.52 6.16
CA ILE A 95 -28.49 17.68 5.82
C ILE A 95 -27.54 17.36 4.65
N TYR A 96 -26.89 16.20 4.68
CA TYR A 96 -25.98 15.81 3.60
C TYR A 96 -26.70 15.69 2.26
N CYS A 97 -27.81 14.97 2.21
CA CYS A 97 -28.53 14.71 0.97
C CYS A 97 -29.23 15.97 0.43
N GLU A 98 -29.71 16.86 1.31
CA GLU A 98 -30.22 18.18 0.91
C GLU A 98 -29.12 19.05 0.30
N ASN A 99 -27.94 19.10 0.91
CA ASN A 99 -26.79 19.80 0.35
C ASN A 99 -26.39 19.23 -1.02
N LEU A 100 -26.34 17.89 -1.15
CA LEU A 100 -26.07 17.21 -2.42
C LEU A 100 -27.08 17.61 -3.51
N LYS A 101 -28.37 17.69 -3.17
CA LYS A 101 -29.41 18.15 -4.09
C LYS A 101 -29.18 19.61 -4.54
N SER A 102 -28.83 20.49 -3.61
CA SER A 102 -28.52 21.89 -3.92
C SER A 102 -27.28 22.06 -4.83
N GLU A 103 -26.32 21.13 -4.75
CA GLU A 103 -25.14 21.10 -5.63
C GLU A 103 -25.45 20.53 -7.02
N LYS A 104 -26.37 19.57 -7.14
CA LYS A 104 -26.88 19.06 -8.42
C LYS A 104 -27.55 20.16 -9.26
N GLU A 105 -28.13 21.16 -8.61
CA GLU A 105 -28.83 22.28 -9.27
C GLU A 105 -27.87 23.39 -9.78
N LYS A 106 -26.56 23.31 -9.46
CA LYS A 106 -25.57 24.29 -9.93
C LYS A 106 -25.02 23.92 -11.31
N PRO A 107 -25.01 24.85 -12.29
CA PRO A 107 -24.31 24.63 -13.54
C PRO A 107 -22.81 24.49 -13.27
N PHE A 108 -22.18 23.46 -13.86
CA PHE A 108 -20.76 23.10 -13.73
C PHE A 108 -20.32 22.36 -12.43
N SER A 109 -21.22 21.73 -11.67
CA SER A 109 -20.78 20.86 -10.56
C SER A 109 -20.17 19.54 -11.08
N ILE A 110 -18.94 19.24 -10.66
CA ILE A 110 -18.20 17.99 -10.95
C ILE A 110 -18.38 17.00 -9.77
N SER A 111 -19.29 17.27 -8.83
CA SER A 111 -19.45 16.43 -7.63
C SER A 111 -19.91 15.02 -7.98
N LEU A 112 -19.30 14.01 -7.36
CA LEU A 112 -19.76 12.62 -7.41
C LEU A 112 -21.23 12.53 -7.01
N ASN A 113 -22.09 12.22 -7.98
CA ASN A 113 -23.55 12.20 -7.91
C ASN A 113 -24.11 11.03 -7.06
N ARG A 114 -23.58 10.77 -5.86
CA ARG A 114 -24.02 9.64 -5.03
C ARG A 114 -24.30 10.04 -3.57
N PRO A 115 -25.42 9.57 -2.98
CA PRO A 115 -25.74 9.79 -1.56
C PRO A 115 -24.68 9.25 -0.59
N PHE A 116 -23.92 8.22 -1.01
CA PHE A 116 -22.80 7.69 -0.25
C PHE A 116 -21.77 7.00 -1.14
N GLU A 117 -20.48 7.18 -0.82
CA GLU A 117 -19.37 6.45 -1.43
C GLU A 117 -18.38 6.01 -0.34
N PRO A 118 -18.06 4.70 -0.24
CA PRO A 118 -17.06 4.21 0.71
C PRO A 118 -15.64 4.57 0.24
N ASP A 119 -14.72 4.78 1.19
CA ASP A 119 -13.29 4.90 0.86
C ASP A 119 -12.70 3.51 0.57
N LEU A 120 -12.90 3.04 -0.67
CA LEU A 120 -12.42 1.73 -1.11
C LEU A 120 -10.90 1.63 -0.97
N THR A 121 -10.15 2.67 -1.29
CA THR A 121 -8.70 2.72 -1.18
C THR A 121 -8.24 2.50 0.27
N PHE A 122 -8.93 3.10 1.25
CA PHE A 122 -8.69 2.88 2.68
C PHE A 122 -8.95 1.43 3.08
N MET A 123 -10.10 0.90 2.70
CA MET A 123 -10.48 -0.48 3.02
C MET A 123 -9.51 -1.49 2.40
N LEU A 124 -9.08 -1.27 1.15
CA LEU A 124 -8.10 -2.13 0.48
C LEU A 124 -6.75 -2.11 1.20
N SER A 125 -6.25 -0.91 1.53
CA SER A 125 -4.95 -0.72 2.19
C SER A 125 -4.90 -1.36 3.57
N ASN A 126 -6.04 -1.47 4.24
CA ASN A 126 -6.16 -2.07 5.56
C ASN A 126 -6.71 -3.52 5.52
N SER A 127 -6.88 -4.14 4.35
CA SER A 127 -7.25 -5.55 4.24
C SER A 127 -6.03 -6.45 4.48
N PHE A 128 -6.17 -7.58 5.17
CA PHE A 128 -5.00 -8.46 5.41
C PHE A 128 -4.37 -8.98 4.13
N HIS A 129 -5.16 -9.31 3.10
CA HIS A 129 -4.58 -9.91 1.89
C HIS A 129 -3.59 -8.96 1.22
N ILE A 130 -3.88 -7.67 1.24
CA ILE A 130 -2.99 -6.64 0.72
C ILE A 130 -1.94 -6.27 1.76
N ALA A 131 -2.34 -5.96 2.99
CA ALA A 131 -1.44 -5.38 3.99
C ALA A 131 -0.41 -6.39 4.53
N ILE A 132 -0.81 -7.65 4.69
CA ILE A 132 -0.03 -8.70 5.35
C ILE A 132 0.42 -9.77 4.38
N ARG A 133 -0.51 -10.35 3.59
CA ARG A 133 -0.18 -11.53 2.75
C ARG A 133 0.67 -11.18 1.54
N THR A 134 0.38 -10.06 0.88
CA THR A 134 1.05 -9.71 -0.38
C THR A 134 1.92 -8.48 -0.31
N GLU A 135 1.63 -7.52 0.59
CA GLU A 135 2.27 -6.19 0.71
C GLU A 135 2.67 -5.67 -0.66
N ILE A 136 1.69 -5.36 -1.52
CA ILE A 136 1.93 -5.18 -2.96
C ILE A 136 1.48 -3.83 -3.54
N LEU A 137 0.76 -3.00 -2.79
CA LEU A 137 0.23 -1.72 -3.31
C LEU A 137 1.30 -0.71 -3.74
N TRP A 138 2.55 -0.90 -3.33
CA TRP A 138 3.69 -0.12 -3.83
C TRP A 138 4.06 -0.47 -5.28
N SER A 139 3.68 -1.66 -5.77
CA SER A 139 4.01 -2.12 -7.12
C SER A 139 3.18 -1.39 -8.16
N ARG A 140 3.85 -0.76 -9.12
CA ARG A 140 3.21 -0.05 -10.25
C ARG A 140 2.38 -0.95 -11.17
N ARG A 141 2.57 -2.26 -11.09
CA ARG A 141 1.95 -3.24 -12.00
C ARG A 141 0.66 -3.83 -11.47
N VAL A 142 0.29 -3.52 -10.22
CA VAL A 142 -0.98 -3.97 -9.65
C VAL A 142 -2.07 -2.97 -10.00
N THR A 143 -3.04 -3.43 -10.76
CA THR A 143 -4.25 -2.65 -11.07
C THR A 143 -5.18 -2.58 -9.86
N VAL A 144 -6.04 -1.55 -9.80
CA VAL A 144 -7.08 -1.43 -8.76
C VAL A 144 -8.00 -2.66 -8.74
N LEU A 145 -8.37 -3.20 -9.90
CA LEU A 145 -9.21 -4.41 -9.98
C LEU A 145 -8.52 -5.62 -9.35
N GLN A 146 -7.23 -5.83 -9.66
CA GLN A 146 -6.46 -6.90 -9.04
C GLN A 146 -6.29 -6.69 -7.53
N ALA A 147 -6.09 -5.45 -7.08
CA ALA A 147 -6.07 -5.12 -5.65
C ALA A 147 -7.40 -5.48 -4.99
N ILE A 148 -8.54 -5.14 -5.60
CA ILE A 148 -9.87 -5.51 -5.08
C ILE A 148 -10.00 -7.04 -4.98
N GLN A 149 -9.69 -7.78 -6.03
CA GLN A 149 -9.79 -9.24 -6.02
C GLN A 149 -8.84 -9.87 -5.00
N MET A 150 -7.61 -9.34 -4.85
CA MET A 150 -6.68 -9.77 -3.80
C MET A 150 -7.24 -9.50 -2.41
N SER A 151 -7.78 -8.30 -2.17
CA SER A 151 -8.33 -7.89 -0.87
C SER A 151 -9.45 -8.81 -0.38
N LYS A 152 -10.22 -9.38 -1.31
CA LYS A 152 -11.30 -10.33 -1.04
C LYS A 152 -10.83 -11.78 -0.97
N GLY A 153 -9.54 -12.03 -1.23
CA GLY A 153 -8.99 -13.38 -1.34
C GLY A 153 -9.44 -14.15 -2.60
N GLU A 154 -10.05 -13.47 -3.56
CA GLU A 154 -10.58 -14.04 -4.81
C GLU A 154 -9.48 -14.26 -5.86
N LEU A 155 -8.44 -13.42 -5.86
CA LEU A 155 -7.28 -13.60 -6.75
C LEU A 155 -6.27 -14.57 -6.14
N ASN A 156 -5.95 -15.64 -6.86
CA ASN A 156 -4.88 -16.55 -6.46
C ASN A 156 -3.53 -15.83 -6.65
N LEU A 157 -2.66 -15.88 -5.63
CA LEU A 157 -1.34 -15.27 -5.71
C LEU A 157 -0.50 -15.84 -6.86
N ASP A 158 -0.68 -17.13 -7.19
CA ASP A 158 -0.04 -17.74 -8.36
C ASP A 158 -0.40 -17.04 -9.68
N ASP A 159 -1.54 -16.36 -9.76
CA ASP A 159 -1.93 -15.56 -10.92
C ASP A 159 -1.07 -14.31 -11.09
N LEU A 160 -0.54 -13.73 -10.00
CA LEU A 160 0.46 -12.65 -10.11
C LEU A 160 1.72 -13.15 -10.82
N GLY A 161 2.09 -14.40 -10.57
CA GLY A 161 3.21 -15.07 -11.24
C GLY A 161 3.04 -15.19 -12.76
N LYS A 162 1.82 -15.07 -13.31
CA LYS A 162 1.58 -15.06 -14.76
C LYS A 162 2.09 -13.80 -15.45
N HIS A 163 2.23 -12.70 -14.71
CA HIS A 163 2.74 -11.41 -15.23
C HIS A 163 4.28 -11.31 -15.15
N LEU A 164 4.94 -12.31 -14.59
CA LEU A 164 6.40 -12.34 -14.47
C LEU A 164 7.14 -12.27 -15.82
N PRO A 165 6.70 -12.96 -16.90
CA PRO A 165 7.36 -12.86 -18.21
C PRO A 165 7.44 -11.43 -18.76
N ASP A 166 6.34 -10.66 -18.69
CA ASP A 166 6.30 -9.28 -19.18
C ASP A 166 7.21 -8.35 -18.36
N LEU A 167 7.30 -8.60 -17.05
CA LEU A 167 8.20 -7.88 -16.16
C LEU A 167 9.67 -8.19 -16.48
N LEU A 168 10.01 -9.46 -16.69
CA LEU A 168 11.34 -9.89 -17.11
C LEU A 168 11.74 -9.29 -18.45
N GLU A 169 10.83 -9.22 -19.40
CA GLU A 169 11.09 -8.62 -20.71
C GLU A 169 11.43 -7.13 -20.57
N LYS A 170 10.69 -6.37 -19.77
CA LYS A 170 11.04 -4.98 -19.48
C LYS A 170 12.39 -4.84 -18.78
N ILE A 171 12.72 -5.73 -17.85
CA ILE A 171 14.03 -5.72 -17.18
C ILE A 171 15.16 -5.91 -18.20
N LYS A 172 15.00 -6.89 -19.10
CA LYS A 172 15.98 -7.20 -20.16
C LYS A 172 16.16 -6.08 -21.17
N THR A 173 15.05 -5.46 -21.59
CA THR A 173 15.04 -4.50 -22.71
C THR A 173 15.23 -3.05 -22.28
N LYS A 174 14.88 -2.70 -21.04
CA LYS A 174 14.95 -1.31 -20.54
C LYS A 174 15.92 -1.16 -19.38
N ILE A 175 15.75 -1.95 -18.31
CA ILE A 175 16.49 -1.72 -17.05
C ILE A 175 17.97 -2.07 -17.21
N ILE A 176 18.28 -3.30 -17.64
CA ILE A 176 19.68 -3.73 -17.81
C ILE A 176 20.45 -2.82 -18.77
N PRO A 177 19.93 -2.46 -19.96
CA PRO A 177 20.62 -1.54 -20.86
C PRO A 177 20.88 -0.17 -20.22
N ASN A 178 19.91 0.41 -19.52
CA ASN A 178 20.08 1.71 -18.88
C ASN A 178 21.11 1.67 -17.74
N LEU A 179 21.11 0.61 -16.93
CA LEU A 179 22.09 0.44 -15.86
C LEU A 179 23.53 0.40 -16.38
N LYS A 180 23.77 -0.12 -17.59
CA LYS A 180 25.10 -0.14 -18.22
C LYS A 180 25.64 1.25 -18.53
N HIS A 181 24.77 2.26 -18.67
CA HIS A 181 25.16 3.63 -18.94
C HIS A 181 25.52 4.41 -17.66
N HIS A 182 25.28 3.84 -16.47
CA HIS A 182 25.63 4.44 -15.19
C HIS A 182 26.78 3.67 -14.54
N GLU A 183 27.95 4.30 -14.47
CA GLU A 183 29.18 3.69 -13.91
C GLU A 183 28.95 3.08 -12.51
N PHE A 184 28.19 3.78 -11.66
CA PHE A 184 27.86 3.36 -10.30
C PHE A 184 27.03 2.06 -10.20
N TYR A 185 26.21 1.76 -11.21
CA TYR A 185 25.29 0.62 -11.18
C TYR A 185 25.65 -0.51 -12.18
N LEU A 186 26.70 -0.33 -12.97
CA LEU A 186 27.14 -1.29 -13.98
C LEU A 186 27.36 -2.70 -13.38
N SER A 187 27.96 -2.78 -12.19
CA SER A 187 28.27 -4.05 -11.51
C SER A 187 27.03 -4.88 -11.16
N PHE A 188 25.86 -4.25 -10.99
CA PHE A 188 24.63 -4.97 -10.70
C PHE A 188 24.03 -5.65 -11.93
N THR A 189 24.42 -5.26 -13.14
CA THR A 189 23.89 -5.86 -14.38
C THR A 189 24.19 -7.35 -14.47
N ASP A 190 25.38 -7.78 -14.07
CA ASP A 190 25.76 -9.19 -14.02
C ASP A 190 24.96 -9.98 -13.00
N SER A 191 24.69 -9.37 -11.83
CA SER A 191 23.86 -9.98 -10.78
C SER A 191 22.41 -10.16 -11.25
N ILE A 192 21.83 -9.15 -11.91
CA ILE A 192 20.47 -9.26 -12.47
C ILE A 192 20.41 -10.34 -13.56
N ASN A 193 21.41 -10.38 -14.44
CA ASN A 193 21.50 -11.42 -15.48
C ASN A 193 21.59 -12.82 -14.87
N GLU A 194 22.37 -13.00 -13.79
CA GLU A 194 22.45 -14.29 -13.10
C GLU A 194 21.13 -14.66 -12.42
N ALA A 195 20.41 -13.69 -11.85
CA ALA A 195 19.08 -13.93 -11.31
C ALA A 195 18.11 -14.43 -12.39
N ILE A 196 18.14 -13.83 -13.59
CA ILE A 196 17.34 -14.26 -14.74
C ILE A 196 17.71 -15.69 -15.18
N LYS A 197 19.00 -16.03 -15.25
CA LYS A 197 19.43 -17.41 -15.55
C LYS A 197 18.94 -18.41 -14.50
N CYS A 198 18.96 -18.02 -13.22
CA CYS A 198 18.40 -18.84 -12.15
C CYS A 198 16.90 -19.07 -12.35
N TYR A 199 16.14 -18.03 -12.73
CA TYR A 199 14.73 -18.15 -13.08
C TYR A 199 14.51 -19.12 -14.24
N ASP A 200 15.27 -18.99 -15.33
CA ASP A 200 15.15 -19.87 -16.52
C ASP A 200 15.44 -21.34 -16.17
N LYS A 201 16.38 -21.58 -15.24
CA LYS A 201 16.72 -22.91 -14.68
C LYS A 201 15.76 -23.40 -13.59
N LYS A 202 14.71 -22.64 -13.27
CA LYS A 202 13.75 -22.91 -12.17
C LYS A 202 14.38 -22.96 -10.77
N LEU A 203 15.51 -22.29 -10.57
CA LEU A 203 16.20 -22.13 -9.29
C LEU A 203 15.68 -20.90 -8.54
N PHE A 204 14.41 -20.93 -8.13
CA PHE A 204 13.72 -19.73 -7.63
C PHE A 204 14.29 -19.19 -6.32
N ARG A 205 14.75 -20.05 -5.42
CA ARG A 205 15.44 -19.62 -4.19
C ARG A 205 16.71 -18.82 -4.48
N GLY A 206 17.54 -19.32 -5.41
CA GLY A 206 18.76 -18.64 -5.83
C GLY A 206 18.47 -17.32 -6.53
N CYS A 207 17.49 -17.32 -7.44
CA CYS A 207 17.04 -16.10 -8.12
C CYS A 207 16.62 -15.02 -7.12
N ASN A 208 15.77 -15.38 -6.17
CA ASN A 208 15.29 -14.45 -5.16
C ASN A 208 16.42 -13.90 -4.25
N LEU A 209 17.34 -14.76 -3.80
CA LEU A 209 18.47 -14.32 -2.98
C LEU A 209 19.33 -13.31 -3.72
N ILE A 210 19.65 -13.59 -4.99
CA ILE A 210 20.42 -12.69 -5.86
C ILE A 210 19.69 -11.35 -6.04
N LEU A 211 18.37 -11.37 -6.26
CA LEU A 211 17.59 -10.13 -6.38
C LEU A 211 17.63 -9.29 -5.11
N MET A 212 17.42 -9.91 -3.95
CA MET A 212 17.47 -9.20 -2.67
C MET A 212 18.82 -8.54 -2.42
N THR A 213 19.93 -9.28 -2.63
CA THR A 213 21.28 -8.74 -2.44
C THR A 213 21.60 -7.65 -3.47
N THR A 214 21.11 -7.81 -4.71
CA THR A 214 21.29 -6.80 -5.76
C THR A 214 20.56 -5.51 -5.41
N ILE A 215 19.30 -5.60 -5.00
CA ILE A 215 18.49 -4.44 -4.64
C ILE A 215 19.08 -3.75 -3.41
N GLU A 216 19.50 -4.50 -2.38
CA GLU A 216 20.19 -3.93 -1.22
C GLU A 216 21.46 -3.18 -1.63
N GLY A 217 22.29 -3.76 -2.51
CA GLY A 217 23.48 -3.11 -3.05
C GLY A 217 23.17 -1.83 -3.83
N MET A 218 22.12 -1.84 -4.66
CA MET A 218 21.67 -0.65 -5.40
C MET A 218 21.24 0.47 -4.45
N VAL A 219 20.48 0.17 -3.39
CA VAL A 219 20.04 1.19 -2.41
C VAL A 219 21.24 1.76 -1.63
N ARG A 220 22.25 0.94 -1.33
CA ARG A 220 23.50 1.41 -0.70
C ARG A 220 24.28 2.37 -1.60
N GLN A 221 24.47 2.02 -2.86
CA GLN A 221 25.09 2.93 -3.84
C GLN A 221 24.30 4.24 -4.00
N LEU A 222 22.97 4.16 -4.03
CA LEU A 222 22.13 5.35 -4.03
C LEU A 222 22.34 6.20 -2.76
N ALA A 223 22.39 5.58 -1.59
CA ALA A 223 22.60 6.27 -0.33
C ALA A 223 23.93 7.01 -0.27
N ASN A 224 25.02 6.40 -0.77
CA ASN A 224 26.32 7.07 -0.89
C ASN A 224 26.24 8.26 -1.83
N PHE A 225 25.63 8.09 -3.00
CA PHE A 225 25.41 9.17 -3.95
C PHE A 225 24.62 10.33 -3.31
N LEU A 226 23.57 10.01 -2.54
CA LEU A 226 22.72 11.01 -1.89
C LEU A 226 23.33 11.66 -0.66
N SER A 227 24.40 11.10 -0.07
CA SER A 227 25.04 11.65 1.12
C SER A 227 25.49 13.11 0.94
N ILE A 228 25.92 13.46 -0.27
CA ILE A 228 26.35 14.80 -0.67
C ILE A 228 25.14 15.74 -0.86
N PRO A 229 24.21 15.50 -1.82
CA PRO A 229 23.09 16.42 -2.05
C PRO A 229 22.11 16.49 -0.88
N HIS A 230 22.04 15.47 -0.03
CA HIS A 230 21.23 15.49 1.19
C HIS A 230 21.97 16.07 2.39
N GLU A 231 23.23 16.50 2.24
CA GLU A 231 24.03 17.16 3.27
C GLU A 231 24.09 16.33 4.57
N LEU A 232 24.26 15.01 4.46
CA LEU A 232 24.27 14.10 5.62
C LEU A 232 25.53 14.27 6.50
N GLY A 233 26.51 15.04 6.03
CA GLY A 233 27.75 15.36 6.73
C GLY A 233 28.81 14.25 6.68
N GLU A 234 30.01 14.56 7.15
CA GLU A 234 31.17 13.66 7.16
C GLU A 234 30.98 12.40 8.03
N ASN A 235 29.98 12.40 8.90
CA ASN A 235 29.64 11.28 9.78
C ASN A 235 28.73 10.23 9.13
N PHE A 236 28.32 10.42 7.87
CA PHE A 236 27.66 9.39 7.10
C PHE A 236 28.68 8.34 6.67
N SER A 237 28.56 7.13 7.21
CA SER A 237 29.33 5.96 6.81
C SER A 237 28.38 4.78 6.64
N GLU A 238 28.56 4.01 5.56
CA GLU A 238 27.83 2.77 5.35
C GLU A 238 28.01 1.78 6.51
N ASP A 239 29.18 1.81 7.16
CA ASP A 239 29.51 0.93 8.30
C ASP A 239 28.66 1.25 9.53
N LYS A 240 28.16 2.49 9.65
CA LYS A 240 27.22 2.87 10.71
C LYS A 240 25.83 2.26 10.49
N TYR A 241 25.46 2.01 9.23
CA TYR A 241 24.16 1.54 8.79
C TYR A 241 24.26 0.17 8.11
N MET A 242 24.83 -0.81 8.84
CA MET A 242 25.10 -2.18 8.37
C MET A 242 23.90 -2.94 7.79
N SER A 243 22.66 -2.53 8.07
CA SER A 243 21.47 -3.16 7.49
C SER A 243 20.65 -2.15 6.69
N LEU A 244 20.04 -2.58 5.58
CA LEU A 244 19.11 -1.78 4.78
C LEU A 244 18.03 -1.10 5.63
N ASN A 245 17.50 -1.80 6.64
CA ASN A 245 16.50 -1.25 7.55
C ASN A 245 17.01 -0.03 8.34
N ARG A 246 18.26 -0.09 8.84
CA ARG A 246 18.88 1.04 9.54
C ARG A 246 19.24 2.18 8.58
N LEU A 247 19.72 1.84 7.38
CA LEU A 247 20.05 2.82 6.36
C LEU A 247 18.83 3.66 5.97
N LEU A 248 17.69 3.02 5.76
CA LEU A 248 16.45 3.71 5.41
C LEU A 248 15.89 4.48 6.61
N ARG A 249 15.78 3.85 7.79
CA ARG A 249 15.08 4.43 8.96
C ARG A 249 15.90 5.44 9.77
N ASP A 250 17.18 5.17 10.01
CA ASP A 250 17.98 5.92 10.99
C ASP A 250 18.68 7.13 10.34
N VAL A 251 18.63 7.27 9.02
CA VAL A 251 19.19 8.41 8.27
C VAL A 251 18.11 9.44 7.99
N THR A 252 18.41 10.71 8.25
CA THR A 252 17.49 11.83 7.99
C THR A 252 17.54 12.25 6.52
N TRP A 253 16.84 11.51 5.66
CA TRP A 253 16.74 11.82 4.24
C TRP A 253 15.94 13.11 3.98
N LYS A 254 16.37 13.94 3.02
CA LYS A 254 15.59 15.10 2.57
C LYS A 254 14.27 14.62 1.94
N LYS A 255 13.19 15.40 2.15
CA LYS A 255 11.89 15.18 1.52
C LYS A 255 11.88 15.85 0.16
N ASP A 256 12.09 15.06 -0.87
CA ASP A 256 12.45 15.61 -2.16
C ASP A 256 11.93 14.76 -3.34
N ILE A 257 11.27 13.64 -3.07
CA ILE A 257 10.56 12.83 -4.07
C ILE A 257 9.10 13.28 -4.14
N THR A 258 8.65 13.64 -5.34
CA THR A 258 7.24 13.94 -5.60
C THR A 258 6.43 12.65 -5.75
N ILE A 259 5.32 12.55 -5.02
CA ILE A 259 4.38 11.44 -5.14
C ILE A 259 2.94 11.95 -5.03
N ASP A 260 2.04 11.31 -5.77
CA ASP A 260 0.60 11.49 -5.58
C ASP A 260 0.14 11.06 -4.18
N GLU A 261 -0.74 11.86 -3.59
CA GLU A 261 -1.22 11.67 -2.22
C GLU A 261 -2.03 10.38 -2.06
N THR A 262 -2.78 9.97 -3.09
CA THR A 262 -3.52 8.71 -3.11
C THR A 262 -2.55 7.52 -3.13
N LYS A 263 -1.47 7.61 -3.90
CA LYS A 263 -0.41 6.61 -3.94
C LYS A 263 0.36 6.53 -2.61
N LEU A 264 0.68 7.67 -2.00
CA LEU A 264 1.31 7.69 -0.67
C LEU A 264 0.43 7.02 0.38
N SER A 265 -0.85 7.35 0.36
CA SER A 265 -1.90 6.78 1.19
C SER A 265 -1.99 5.25 1.05
N LEU A 266 -1.93 4.73 -0.17
CA LEU A 266 -1.88 3.30 -0.47
C LEU A 266 -0.60 2.62 0.05
N MET A 267 0.53 3.33 0.04
CA MET A 267 1.83 2.79 0.47
C MET A 267 1.97 2.69 1.98
N LEU A 268 1.62 3.75 2.72
CA LEU A 268 1.81 3.83 4.18
C LEU A 268 0.65 3.25 4.99
N GLY A 269 -0.45 2.93 4.31
CA GLY A 269 -1.75 2.76 4.95
C GLY A 269 -2.34 4.13 5.30
N LYS A 270 -3.57 4.37 4.87
CA LYS A 270 -4.29 5.61 5.16
C LYS A 270 -4.57 5.72 6.66
N ASP A 271 -4.11 6.82 7.29
CA ASP A 271 -4.44 7.21 8.68
C ASP A 271 -5.45 8.37 8.73
N LYS A 272 -5.79 8.95 7.57
CA LYS A 272 -6.72 10.07 7.46
C LYS A 272 -8.16 9.65 7.79
N THR A 273 -8.86 10.56 8.47
CA THR A 273 -10.27 10.48 8.83
C THR A 273 -11.20 10.75 7.64
N LEU A 274 -12.45 10.27 7.68
CA LEU A 274 -13.51 10.58 6.70
C LEU A 274 -13.71 12.08 6.47
N LYS A 275 -13.55 12.88 7.54
CA LYS A 275 -13.66 14.34 7.47
C LYS A 275 -12.52 14.95 6.66
N GLU A 276 -11.29 14.48 6.84
CA GLU A 276 -10.13 14.92 6.06
C GLU A 276 -10.29 14.56 4.58
N TYR A 277 -10.81 13.37 4.25
CA TYR A 277 -11.14 13.02 2.87
C TYR A 277 -12.23 13.91 2.26
N ARG A 278 -13.32 14.14 2.99
CA ARG A 278 -14.45 14.94 2.47
C ARG A 278 -14.11 16.43 2.33
N SER A 279 -13.23 16.97 3.17
CA SER A 279 -12.69 18.33 2.99
C SER A 279 -11.73 18.46 1.81
N GLU A 280 -11.17 17.36 1.32
CA GLU A 280 -10.19 17.34 0.22
C GLU A 280 -10.83 17.16 -1.16
N PHE A 281 -12.13 16.83 -1.26
CA PHE A 281 -12.89 16.76 -2.53
C PHE A 281 -13.07 18.12 -3.25
N GLY A 282 -12.36 19.17 -2.84
CA GLY A 282 -12.40 20.50 -3.44
C GLY A 282 -11.06 21.20 -3.62
N ILE A 283 -9.91 20.58 -3.37
CA ILE A 283 -8.61 21.24 -3.54
C ILE A 283 -7.61 20.27 -4.17
N ASP A 284 -7.13 20.61 -5.37
CA ASP A 284 -5.95 20.04 -6.02
C ASP A 284 -4.79 19.86 -5.03
N ARG A 285 -4.62 18.65 -4.52
CA ARG A 285 -3.38 18.20 -3.90
C ARG A 285 -2.87 17.00 -4.66
N GLU A 286 -2.47 17.25 -5.90
CA GLU A 286 -2.02 16.18 -6.78
C GLU A 286 -0.68 15.58 -6.34
N ASN A 287 0.13 16.28 -5.53
CA ASN A 287 1.49 15.86 -5.23
C ASN A 287 2.01 16.32 -3.86
N VAL A 288 2.67 15.42 -3.14
CA VAL A 288 3.37 15.66 -1.87
C VAL A 288 4.83 15.23 -1.97
N LEU A 289 5.70 15.87 -1.17
CA LEU A 289 7.11 15.51 -1.08
C LEU A 289 7.34 14.49 0.04
N ILE A 290 7.98 13.38 -0.33
CA ILE A 290 8.37 12.31 0.58
C ILE A 290 9.89 12.10 0.54
N ASP A 291 10.39 11.41 1.55
CA ASP A 291 11.79 11.03 1.65
C ASP A 291 12.05 9.61 1.08
N LEU A 292 13.33 9.26 0.95
CA LEU A 292 13.78 7.96 0.48
C LEU A 292 13.26 6.82 1.37
N ASP A 293 13.23 7.03 2.69
CA ASP A 293 12.74 6.06 3.66
C ASP A 293 11.29 5.66 3.37
N THR A 294 10.44 6.67 3.20
CA THR A 294 9.03 6.54 2.86
C THR A 294 8.84 5.83 1.53
N ARG A 295 9.66 6.19 0.51
CA ARG A 295 9.52 5.60 -0.83
C ARG A 295 9.89 4.12 -0.87
N LEU A 296 10.89 3.71 -0.10
CA LEU A 296 11.45 2.35 -0.11
C LEU A 296 11.09 1.53 1.14
N ASP A 297 10.14 1.97 1.98
CA ASP A 297 9.76 1.29 3.23
C ASP A 297 9.37 -0.19 3.00
N PHE A 298 8.74 -0.49 1.86
CA PHE A 298 8.35 -1.84 1.50
C PHE A 298 9.52 -2.84 1.45
N LEU A 299 10.75 -2.36 1.20
CA LEU A 299 11.95 -3.20 1.22
C LEU A 299 12.31 -3.67 2.63
N LYS A 300 12.02 -2.88 3.67
CA LYS A 300 12.36 -3.24 5.06
C LYS A 300 11.61 -4.48 5.52
N GLY A 301 10.35 -4.65 5.09
CA GLY A 301 9.55 -5.83 5.42
C GLY A 301 9.99 -7.05 4.65
N ARG A 302 10.10 -6.93 3.33
CA ARG A 302 10.51 -8.05 2.48
C ARG A 302 11.92 -8.53 2.77
N PHE A 303 12.88 -7.62 2.92
CA PHE A 303 14.28 -8.07 2.87
C PHE A 303 14.88 -8.46 4.21
N LYS A 304 14.32 -7.98 5.31
CA LYS A 304 14.79 -8.38 6.63
C LYS A 304 14.12 -9.69 7.06
N ASP A 305 12.79 -9.70 7.06
CA ASP A 305 12.04 -10.82 7.61
C ASP A 305 12.11 -12.05 6.69
N ASP A 306 11.98 -11.87 5.37
CA ASP A 306 12.07 -13.02 4.44
C ASP A 306 13.50 -13.59 4.41
N ARG A 307 14.55 -12.75 4.45
CA ARG A 307 15.95 -13.22 4.41
C ARG A 307 16.28 -14.13 5.56
N ASP A 308 15.93 -13.73 6.78
CA ASP A 308 16.19 -14.54 7.98
C ASP A 308 15.43 -15.87 7.88
N LEU A 309 14.16 -15.85 7.43
CA LEU A 309 13.37 -17.07 7.23
C LEU A 309 13.92 -17.98 6.09
N ILE A 310 14.51 -17.41 5.04
CA ILE A 310 15.16 -18.15 3.93
C ILE A 310 16.46 -18.80 4.41
N LEU A 311 17.31 -18.04 5.08
CA LEU A 311 18.60 -18.52 5.60
C LEU A 311 18.40 -19.64 6.62
N HIS A 312 17.32 -19.58 7.39
CA HIS A 312 16.94 -20.61 8.36
C HIS A 312 16.02 -21.70 7.79
N GLY A 313 15.83 -21.77 6.46
CA GLY A 313 15.08 -22.83 5.78
C GLY A 313 13.59 -22.92 6.14
N SER A 314 13.06 -21.89 6.81
CA SER A 314 11.74 -21.90 7.45
C SER A 314 10.64 -21.31 6.56
N TYR A 315 10.99 -20.70 5.41
CA TYR A 315 10.03 -20.09 4.49
C TYR A 315 9.65 -20.99 3.31
N GLN A 316 8.50 -21.67 3.40
CA GLN A 316 8.05 -22.64 2.40
C GLN A 316 7.54 -22.00 1.09
N GLU A 317 6.99 -20.77 1.14
CA GLU A 317 6.39 -20.12 -0.03
C GLU A 317 7.42 -19.47 -0.97
N TYR A 318 8.69 -19.39 -0.56
CA TYR A 318 9.73 -18.69 -1.32
C TYR A 318 10.15 -19.35 -2.64
N ASN A 319 9.74 -20.61 -2.84
CA ASN A 319 9.93 -21.32 -4.10
C ASN A 319 8.74 -21.14 -5.06
N LYS A 320 7.88 -20.14 -4.85
CA LYS A 320 6.72 -19.87 -5.70
C LYS A 320 7.00 -18.72 -6.66
N LYS A 321 6.43 -18.81 -7.87
CA LYS A 321 6.61 -17.80 -8.93
C LYS A 321 6.08 -16.42 -8.56
N TRP A 322 5.04 -16.35 -7.74
CA TRP A 322 4.47 -15.08 -7.32
C TRP A 322 5.46 -14.31 -6.41
N ASN A 323 6.27 -14.99 -5.60
CA ASN A 323 7.33 -14.34 -4.82
C ASN A 323 8.43 -13.75 -5.72
N LEU A 324 8.78 -14.45 -6.81
CA LEU A 324 9.70 -13.90 -7.82
C LEU A 324 9.11 -12.65 -8.48
N TYR A 325 7.83 -12.68 -8.84
CA TYR A 325 7.15 -11.50 -9.39
C TYR A 325 7.28 -10.29 -8.46
N LEU A 326 7.11 -10.50 -7.16
CA LEU A 326 7.27 -9.43 -6.18
C LEU A 326 8.71 -8.91 -6.08
N ASN A 327 9.70 -9.79 -6.05
CA ASN A 327 11.11 -9.37 -5.98
C ASN A 327 11.59 -8.67 -7.25
N PHE A 328 11.15 -9.13 -8.43
CA PHE A 328 11.41 -8.41 -9.67
C PHE A 328 10.65 -7.07 -9.74
N SER A 329 9.46 -6.97 -9.15
CA SER A 329 8.74 -5.69 -9.06
C SER A 329 9.46 -4.73 -8.11
N ALA A 330 10.06 -5.25 -7.03
CA ALA A 330 10.90 -4.48 -6.12
C ALA A 330 12.17 -3.96 -6.80
N LEU A 331 12.79 -4.78 -7.66
CA LEU A 331 13.92 -4.36 -8.50
C LEU A 331 13.52 -3.21 -9.43
N GLU A 332 12.38 -3.35 -10.12
CA GLU A 332 11.85 -2.31 -11.01
C GLU A 332 11.60 -1.00 -10.26
N GLU A 333 10.94 -1.04 -9.10
CA GLU A 333 10.67 0.17 -8.32
C GLU A 333 11.96 0.80 -7.79
N THR A 334 12.91 -0.01 -7.31
CA THR A 334 14.21 0.49 -6.83
C THR A 334 14.99 1.17 -7.95
N TYR A 335 15.05 0.56 -9.14
CA TYR A 335 15.68 1.16 -10.32
C TYR A 335 15.07 2.53 -10.65
N GLU A 336 13.74 2.65 -10.62
CA GLU A 336 13.06 3.91 -10.94
C GLU A 336 13.38 5.01 -9.92
N VAL A 337 13.54 4.66 -8.64
CA VAL A 337 14.00 5.60 -7.59
C VAL A 337 15.45 6.00 -7.81
N CYS A 338 16.34 5.06 -8.13
CA CYS A 338 17.73 5.37 -8.49
C CYS A 338 17.79 6.32 -9.69
N ALA A 339 17.04 6.04 -10.75
CA ALA A 339 16.98 6.86 -11.96
C ALA A 339 16.44 8.27 -11.68
N TYR A 340 15.41 8.39 -10.83
CA TYR A 340 14.88 9.68 -10.39
C TYR A 340 15.96 10.56 -9.77
N TYR A 341 16.71 10.02 -8.81
CA TYR A 341 17.72 10.77 -8.09
C TYR A 341 18.95 11.10 -8.93
N LEU A 342 19.40 10.17 -9.77
CA LEU A 342 20.46 10.45 -10.74
C LEU A 342 20.05 11.60 -11.66
N ASN A 343 18.86 11.55 -12.26
CA ASN A 343 18.39 12.64 -13.13
C ASN A 343 18.29 13.98 -12.39
N LYS A 344 17.89 13.96 -11.12
CA LYS A 344 17.71 15.16 -10.31
C LYS A 344 19.03 15.81 -9.87
N TYR A 345 20.04 15.01 -9.54
CA TYR A 345 21.27 15.48 -8.88
C TYR A 345 22.56 15.25 -9.67
N SER A 346 22.53 14.58 -10.82
CA SER A 346 23.68 14.43 -11.72
C SER A 346 23.77 15.55 -12.79
N SER A 347 23.04 16.66 -12.60
CA SER A 347 23.09 17.84 -13.48
C SER A 347 24.20 18.81 -13.08
#